data_AF-A0A7W8A8J4-F1
#
_entry.id   AF-A0A7W8A8J4-F1
#
_cell.length_a   1.000
_cell.length_b   1.000
_cell.length_c   1.000
_cell.angle_alpha   90.00
_cell.angle_beta   90.00
_cell.angle_gamma   90.00
#
_symmetry.space_group_name_H-M   'P 1'
#
loop_
_entity.id
_entity.type
_entity.pdbx_description
1 polymer ?
#
loop_
_entity_poly.entity_id
_entity_poly.type
_entity_poly.pdbx_seq_one_letter_code
_entity_poly.pdbx_strand_id
1 'polypeptide(L)'
;MQGKQIIKERQRAYSQELLTGLQQELAARELPAVLGVTTDGRPALEVTDGRGRARWVFVHLPFCWFYWGEQHDERTSFLQLPAAADRIAQAARDGWHEGEQGELGIDLSKIADAYR
;
A
#
# COMPACT_ATOMS: atom_id res chain seq x y z
N MET A 1 -23.92 15.57 -8.48
CA MET A 1 -23.42 14.17 -8.61
C MET A 1 -22.17 14.05 -9.47
N GLN A 2 -22.08 14.79 -10.59
CA GLN A 2 -20.94 14.76 -11.54
C GLN A 2 -19.56 15.07 -10.91
N GLY A 3 -19.47 16.04 -9.99
CA GLY A 3 -18.20 16.38 -9.32
C GLY A 3 -17.61 15.28 -8.43
N LYS A 4 -18.45 14.45 -7.80
CA LYS A 4 -17.98 13.34 -6.94
C LYS A 4 -17.35 12.22 -7.75
N GLN A 5 -17.84 11.98 -8.97
CA GLN A 5 -17.25 11.00 -9.89
C GLN A 5 -15.87 11.44 -10.36
N ILE A 6 -15.73 12.71 -10.77
CA ILE A 6 -14.45 13.29 -11.20
C ILE A 6 -13.39 13.20 -10.09
N ILE A 7 -13.76 13.48 -8.82
CA ILE A 7 -12.82 13.37 -7.69
C ILE A 7 -12.36 11.92 -7.50
N LYS A 8 -13.29 10.95 -7.55
CA LYS A 8 -12.95 9.53 -7.41
C LYS A 8 -12.04 9.04 -8.55
N GLU A 9 -12.31 9.46 -9.78
CA GLU A 9 -11.48 9.14 -10.94
C GLU A 9 -10.07 9.72 -10.80
N ARG A 10 -9.95 10.98 -10.36
CA ARG A 10 -8.65 11.60 -10.07
C ARG A 10 -7.90 10.88 -8.95
N GLN A 11 -8.57 10.52 -7.87
CA GLN A 11 -7.97 9.75 -6.78
C GLN A 11 -7.48 8.38 -7.26
N ARG A 12 -8.27 7.71 -8.11
CA ARG A 12 -7.89 6.42 -8.71
C ARG A 12 -6.66 6.56 -9.60
N ALA A 13 -6.66 7.54 -10.52
CA ALA A 13 -5.54 7.81 -11.40
C ALA A 13 -4.27 8.11 -10.60
N TYR A 14 -4.36 8.99 -9.60
CA TYR A 14 -3.23 9.32 -8.76
C TYR A 14 -2.71 8.12 -7.95
N SER A 15 -3.60 7.25 -7.45
CA SER A 15 -3.20 6.02 -6.79
C SER A 15 -2.46 5.07 -7.74
N GLN A 16 -2.91 4.96 -9.00
CA GLN A 16 -2.23 4.16 -10.02
C GLN A 16 -0.84 4.72 -10.37
N GLU A 17 -0.70 6.04 -10.45
CA GLU A 17 0.60 6.69 -10.67
C GLU A 17 1.59 6.37 -9.53
N LEU A 18 1.14 6.50 -8.28
CA LEU A 18 1.96 6.15 -7.10
C LEU A 18 2.36 4.67 -7.09
N LEU A 19 1.43 3.76 -7.39
CA LEU A 19 1.72 2.32 -7.45
C LEU A 19 2.65 1.97 -8.62
N THR A 20 2.53 2.66 -9.75
CA THR A 20 3.44 2.49 -10.91
C THR A 20 4.85 2.93 -10.54
N GLY A 21 5.00 4.08 -9.87
CA GLY A 21 6.30 4.54 -9.38
C GLY A 21 6.90 3.54 -8.36
N LEU A 22 6.08 3.03 -7.44
CA LEU A 22 6.51 2.01 -6.49
C LEU A 22 6.96 0.73 -7.20
N GLN A 23 6.23 0.27 -8.22
CA GLN A 23 6.63 -0.89 -9.01
C GLN A 23 8.02 -0.72 -9.63
N GLN A 24 8.31 0.45 -10.20
CA GLN A 24 9.61 0.76 -10.81
C GLN A 24 10.74 0.72 -9.76
N GLU A 25 10.52 1.30 -8.59
CA GLU A 25 11.48 1.26 -7.48
C GLU A 25 11.73 -0.17 -6.97
N LEU A 26 10.68 -0.99 -6.85
CA LEU A 26 10.81 -2.38 -6.44
C LEU A 26 11.49 -3.24 -7.51
N ALA A 27 11.22 -3.00 -8.78
CA ALA A 27 11.90 -3.66 -9.90
C ALA A 27 13.41 -3.37 -9.89
N ALA A 28 13.81 -2.13 -9.60
CA ALA A 28 15.22 -1.77 -9.43
C ALA A 28 15.92 -2.49 -8.25
N ARG A 29 15.14 -3.07 -7.34
CA ARG A 29 15.59 -3.86 -6.18
C ARG A 29 15.41 -5.38 -6.39
N GLU A 30 15.14 -5.78 -7.63
CA GLU A 30 14.91 -7.17 -8.05
C GLU A 30 13.76 -7.87 -7.33
N LEU A 31 12.76 -7.07 -6.90
CA LEU A 31 11.59 -7.57 -6.19
C LEU A 31 10.40 -7.71 -7.15
N PRO A 32 9.86 -8.93 -7.34
CA PRO A 32 8.71 -9.14 -8.22
C PRO A 32 7.49 -8.37 -7.69
N ALA A 33 6.99 -7.45 -8.52
CA ALA A 33 5.81 -6.66 -8.21
C ALA A 33 4.90 -6.49 -9.44
N VAL A 34 3.62 -6.80 -9.30
CA VAL A 34 2.64 -6.81 -10.39
C VAL A 34 1.50 -5.85 -10.08
N LEU A 35 1.28 -4.87 -10.97
CA LEU A 35 0.12 -3.99 -10.85
C LEU A 35 -1.16 -4.76 -11.15
N GLY A 36 -2.16 -4.59 -10.28
CA GLY A 36 -3.45 -5.25 -10.39
C GLY A 36 -4.61 -4.36 -9.96
N VAL A 37 -5.81 -4.89 -10.18
CA VAL A 37 -7.05 -4.34 -9.65
C VAL A 37 -7.72 -5.46 -8.88
N THR A 38 -7.98 -5.21 -7.60
CA THR A 38 -8.65 -6.17 -6.72
C THR A 38 -10.13 -6.33 -7.10
N THR A 39 -10.79 -7.36 -6.55
CA THR A 39 -12.20 -7.68 -6.88
C THR A 39 -13.18 -6.55 -6.55
N ASP A 40 -12.86 -5.69 -5.59
CA ASP A 40 -13.64 -4.50 -5.25
C ASP A 40 -13.33 -3.27 -6.13
N GLY A 41 -12.43 -3.42 -7.10
CA GLY A 41 -12.05 -2.38 -8.06
C GLY A 41 -10.94 -1.46 -7.59
N ARG A 42 -10.32 -1.68 -6.42
CA ARG A 42 -9.19 -0.88 -5.95
C ARG A 42 -7.90 -1.24 -6.68
N PRO A 43 -7.14 -0.26 -7.22
CA PRO A 43 -5.81 -0.51 -7.74
C PRO A 43 -4.86 -0.88 -6.60
N ALA A 44 -4.02 -1.88 -6.84
CA ALA A 44 -3.04 -2.37 -5.87
C ALA A 44 -1.81 -2.91 -6.59
N LEU A 45 -0.73 -3.10 -5.84
CA LEU A 45 0.50 -3.72 -6.32
C LEU A 45 0.71 -5.03 -5.56
N GLU A 46 0.66 -6.16 -6.26
CA GLU A 46 0.99 -7.46 -5.66
C GLU A 46 2.50 -7.57 -5.53
N VAL A 47 3.01 -7.88 -4.35
CA VAL A 47 4.44 -8.08 -4.08
C VAL A 47 4.64 -9.46 -3.46
N THR A 48 5.53 -10.25 -4.06
CA THR A 48 5.82 -11.62 -3.61
C THR A 48 7.08 -11.64 -2.75
N ASP A 49 7.00 -12.26 -1.57
CA ASP A 49 8.17 -12.46 -0.68
C ASP A 49 9.07 -13.61 -1.16
N GLY A 50 10.24 -13.74 -0.55
CA GLY A 50 11.19 -14.82 -0.85
C GLY A 50 10.67 -16.23 -0.53
N ARG A 51 9.52 -16.37 0.13
CA ARG A 51 8.85 -17.64 0.44
C ARG A 51 7.69 -17.93 -0.50
N GLY A 52 7.47 -17.10 -1.53
CA GLY A 52 6.41 -17.25 -2.51
C GLY A 52 5.04 -16.78 -2.04
N ARG A 53 4.94 -16.05 -0.92
CA ARG A 53 3.68 -15.46 -0.45
C ARG A 53 3.49 -14.09 -1.09
N ALA A 54 2.30 -13.83 -1.60
CA ALA A 54 1.93 -12.55 -2.19
C ALA A 54 1.16 -11.68 -1.20
N ARG A 55 1.39 -10.37 -1.24
CA ARG A 55 0.64 -9.34 -0.50
C ARG A 55 0.28 -8.20 -1.42
N TRP A 56 -0.93 -7.66 -1.26
CA TRP A 56 -1.36 -6.44 -1.96
C TRP A 56 -0.87 -5.20 -1.20
N VAL A 57 -0.10 -4.36 -1.87
CA VAL A 57 0.22 -3.01 -1.42
C VAL A 57 -0.81 -2.05 -1.99
N PHE A 58 -1.45 -1.28 -1.11
CA PHE A 58 -2.48 -0.30 -1.44
C PHE A 58 -2.02 1.12 -1.13
N VAL A 59 -2.74 2.11 -1.67
CA VAL A 59 -2.53 3.52 -1.38
C VAL A 59 -3.62 4.04 -0.46
N HIS A 60 -3.22 4.68 0.64
CA HIS A 60 -4.11 5.44 1.52
C HIS A 60 -3.84 6.94 1.38
N LEU A 61 -4.50 7.59 0.41
CA LEU A 61 -4.26 9.00 0.06
C LEU A 61 -4.38 9.99 1.24
N PRO A 62 -5.40 9.93 2.13
CA PRO A 62 -5.53 10.90 3.22
C PRO A 62 -4.36 10.95 4.21
N PHE A 63 -3.64 9.84 4.37
CA PHE A 63 -2.49 9.74 5.30
C PHE A 63 -1.15 9.64 4.56
N CYS A 64 -1.18 9.77 3.23
CA CYS A 64 -0.03 9.64 2.37
C CYS A 64 0.74 8.32 2.54
N TRP A 65 0.04 7.18 2.68
CA TRP A 65 0.68 5.89 2.93
C TRP A 65 0.57 4.91 1.77
N PHE A 66 1.60 4.08 1.63
CA PHE A 66 1.44 2.71 1.19
C PHE A 66 1.20 1.80 2.40
N TYR A 67 0.36 0.77 2.25
CA TYR A 67 0.12 -0.22 3.30
C TYR A 67 -0.13 -1.61 2.71
N TRP A 68 0.19 -2.66 3.47
CA TRP A 68 0.06 -4.06 3.04
C TRP A 68 -0.51 -4.97 4.14
N GLY A 69 -1.13 -4.38 5.15
CA GLY A 69 -1.86 -5.05 6.20
C GLY A 69 -2.35 -4.07 7.26
N GLU A 70 -2.78 -4.59 8.40
CA GLU A 70 -3.37 -3.82 9.49
C GLU A 70 -2.38 -3.45 10.61
N GLN A 71 -1.22 -4.12 10.66
CA GLN A 71 -0.24 -3.89 11.71
C GLN A 71 0.40 -2.49 11.57
N HIS A 72 0.90 -1.97 12.70
CA HIS A 72 1.42 -0.60 12.75
C HIS A 72 2.65 -0.38 11.87
N ASP A 73 3.42 -1.42 11.63
CA ASP A 73 4.63 -1.45 10.83
C ASP A 73 4.40 -1.84 9.36
N GLU A 74 3.22 -2.37 9.02
CA GLU A 74 2.79 -2.74 7.66
C GLU A 74 2.34 -1.53 6.80
N ARG A 75 2.94 -0.36 7.07
CA ARG A 75 2.69 0.88 6.34
C ARG A 75 3.93 1.77 6.28
N THR A 76 3.99 2.62 5.25
CA THR A 76 5.06 3.60 5.05
C THR A 76 4.57 4.81 4.27
N SER A 77 5.22 5.96 4.45
CA SER A 77 4.88 7.18 3.71
C SER A 77 5.30 7.09 2.25
N PHE A 78 4.41 7.42 1.31
CA PHE A 78 4.74 7.51 -0.12
C PHE A 78 5.38 8.86 -0.52
N LEU A 79 5.53 9.81 0.42
CA LEU A 79 6.12 11.12 0.14
C LEU A 79 7.62 11.04 -0.22
N GLN A 80 8.28 9.95 0.19
CA GLN A 80 9.66 9.62 -0.17
C GLN A 80 9.67 8.24 -0.82
N LEU A 81 9.33 8.20 -2.11
CA LEU A 81 9.09 6.96 -2.84
C LEU A 81 10.25 5.94 -2.76
N PRO A 82 11.54 6.33 -2.88
CA PRO A 82 12.64 5.38 -2.71
C PRO A 82 12.69 4.77 -1.30
N ALA A 83 12.51 5.58 -0.26
CA ALA A 83 12.50 5.10 1.12
C ALA A 83 11.29 4.20 1.42
N ALA A 84 10.15 4.50 0.80
CA ALA A 84 8.97 3.65 0.87
C ALA A 84 9.24 2.27 0.25
N ALA A 85 9.86 2.25 -0.93
CA ALA A 85 10.24 1.03 -1.62
C ALA A 85 11.28 0.23 -0.82
N ASP A 86 12.27 0.88 -0.19
CA ASP A 86 13.23 0.20 0.70
C ASP A 86 12.52 -0.50 1.86
N ARG A 87 11.55 0.15 2.49
CA ARG A 87 10.80 -0.41 3.62
C ARG A 87 9.93 -1.60 3.20
N ILE A 88 9.22 -1.49 2.08
CA ILE A 88 8.41 -2.58 1.54
C ILE A 88 9.31 -3.75 1.11
N ALA A 89 10.44 -3.45 0.46
CA ALA A 89 11.39 -4.47 0.05
C ALA A 89 12.00 -5.19 1.26
N GLN A 90 12.32 -4.48 2.33
CA GLN A 90 12.80 -5.09 3.56
C GLN A 90 11.74 -6.02 4.16
N ALA A 91 10.49 -5.57 4.27
CA ALA A 91 9.39 -6.41 4.76
C ALA A 91 9.18 -7.67 3.89
N ALA A 92 9.28 -7.55 2.56
CA ALA A 92 9.20 -8.69 1.66
C ALA A 92 10.39 -9.67 1.82
N ARG A 93 11.60 -9.16 2.12
CA ARG A 93 12.78 -10.01 2.37
C ARG A 93 12.71 -10.73 3.70
N ASP A 94 12.24 -10.04 4.74
CA ASP A 94 12.00 -10.63 6.06
C ASP A 94 10.87 -11.68 6.01
N GLY A 95 9.97 -11.51 5.03
CA GLY A 95 8.85 -12.37 4.73
C GLY A 95 7.57 -11.78 5.30
N TRP A 96 6.48 -11.89 4.54
CA TRP A 96 5.19 -11.38 4.98
C TRP A 96 4.70 -12.06 6.26
N HIS A 97 3.88 -11.36 7.03
CA HIS A 97 3.22 -11.98 8.18
C HIS A 97 2.34 -13.15 7.74
N GLU A 98 2.36 -14.22 8.53
CA GLU A 98 1.46 -15.37 8.35
C GLU A 98 0.01 -14.99 8.65
N GLY A 99 -0.92 -15.63 7.94
CA GLY A 99 -2.36 -15.37 8.05
C GLY A 99 -2.92 -14.54 6.88
N GLU A 100 -4.21 -14.25 6.97
CA GLU A 100 -4.90 -13.42 5.99
C GLU A 100 -4.39 -11.99 6.03
N GLN A 101 -4.34 -11.36 4.86
CA GLN A 101 -4.04 -9.93 4.80
C GLN A 101 -5.24 -9.15 5.35
N GLY A 102 -5.07 -8.60 6.55
CA GLY A 102 -6.04 -7.69 7.15
C GLY A 102 -6.23 -6.41 6.32
N GLU A 103 -7.41 -5.82 6.39
CA GLU A 103 -7.69 -4.52 5.80
C GLU A 103 -7.28 -3.41 6.78
N LEU A 104 -6.78 -2.29 6.26
CA LEU A 104 -6.41 -1.15 7.10
C LEU A 104 -7.66 -0.58 7.78
N GLY A 105 -7.87 -0.95 9.04
CA GLY A 105 -8.85 -0.35 9.94
C GLY A 105 -8.23 0.80 10.71
N ILE A 106 -8.65 2.04 10.44
CA ILE A 106 -8.26 3.19 11.27
C ILE A 106 -9.32 3.37 12.36
N ASP A 107 -9.03 2.88 13.56
CA ASP A 107 -9.85 3.13 14.73
C ASP A 107 -9.59 4.54 15.28
N LEU A 108 -10.38 5.50 14.82
CA LEU A 108 -10.31 6.90 15.25
C LEU A 108 -10.62 7.08 16.74
N SER A 109 -11.29 6.11 17.40
CA SER A 109 -11.58 6.22 18.83
C SER A 109 -10.33 6.09 19.69
N LYS A 110 -9.33 5.32 19.23
CA LYS A 110 -8.03 5.14 19.91
C LYS A 110 -7.08 6.32 19.73
N ILE A 111 -7.33 7.19 18.76
CA ILE A 111 -6.54 8.42 18.56
C ILE A 111 -6.89 9.47 19.63
N ALA A 112 -8.12 9.48 20.14
CA ALA A 112 -8.55 10.42 21.17
C ALA A 112 -7.89 10.14 22.53
N ASP A 113 -7.63 8.88 22.86
CA ASP A 113 -7.01 8.50 24.14
C ASP A 113 -5.49 8.72 24.16
N ALA A 114 -4.82 8.79 23.01
CA ALA A 114 -3.38 9.08 22.94
C ALA A 114 -3.02 10.54 23.28
N TYR A 115 -4.02 11.42 23.38
CA TYR A 115 -3.88 12.85 23.67
C TYR A 115 -4.64 13.28 24.94
N ARG A 116 -5.04 12.33 25.81
CA ARG A 116 -5.58 12.61 27.14
C ARG A 116 -4.54 12.28 28.21
#